data_AF-D9TGC1-F1
#
_entry.id   AF-D9TGC1-F1
#
_cell.length_a   1.000
_cell.length_b   1.000
_cell.length_c   1.000
_cell.angle_alpha   90.00
_cell.angle_beta   90.00
_cell.angle_gamma   90.00
#
_symmetry.space_group_name_H-M   'P 1'
#
loop_
_entity.id
_entity.type
_entity.pdbx_description
1 polymer ?
#
loop_
_entity_poly.entity_id
_entity_poly.type
_entity_poly.pdbx_seq_one_letter_code
_entity_poly.pdbx_strand_id
1 'polypeptide(L)'
;MRRCNLFLMILVLIIACLLGMPILVFANSDSTINHDDEIMKLKRQFLAESHLNALFELLNRDSSFKVQLDNLTGNKGSYDLKKFKLSEEYEVYRLFVFPLESKLASNGHTRILYVKEGFKNEIKNLKFRTFKDALNTEFVEKRWARIIFYDGKPVGYMLIDWDKNYNDYIISESTMGYSGLGEAIIFMKEFLRSKGQHPNVKIVDALERSLYVVSEDGNWWCADATDSSNPQMYRKKIWSFDEIIDGLNNRPKEILNFLDEMQKDPDNIKIGGSPYKPLYETASEKKEKIKNVLVATLLLSITAIFVAGVNLFSKHRKEVSIQ
;
A
#
# COMPACT_ATOMS: atom_id res chain seq x y z
N MET A 1 -6.86 -2.23 -68.79
CA MET A 1 -6.09 -1.14 -68.14
C MET A 1 -6.66 -0.61 -66.81
N ARG A 2 -7.69 -1.20 -66.17
CA ARG A 2 -8.24 -0.70 -64.87
C ARG A 2 -7.63 -1.31 -63.59
N ARG A 3 -6.99 -2.49 -63.67
CA ARG A 3 -6.49 -3.22 -62.48
C ARG A 3 -5.14 -2.70 -61.95
N CYS A 4 -4.24 -2.22 -62.82
CA CYS A 4 -2.95 -1.67 -62.39
C CYS A 4 -3.09 -0.41 -61.53
N ASN A 5 -4.07 0.45 -61.83
CA ASN A 5 -4.29 1.68 -61.04
C ASN A 5 -4.77 1.37 -59.62
N LEU A 6 -5.60 0.34 -59.43
CA LEU A 6 -6.06 -0.03 -58.09
C LEU A 6 -4.93 -0.59 -57.23
N PHE A 7 -4.08 -1.44 -57.82
CA PHE A 7 -2.93 -2.02 -57.12
C PHE A 7 -1.90 -0.95 -56.77
N LEU A 8 -1.64 -0.01 -57.67
CA LEU A 8 -0.76 1.13 -57.40
C LEU A 8 -1.33 2.04 -56.29
N MET A 9 -2.65 2.28 -56.30
CA MET A 9 -3.31 3.07 -55.26
C MET A 9 -3.21 2.41 -53.88
N ILE A 10 -3.44 1.08 -53.81
CA ILE A 10 -3.31 0.31 -52.57
C ILE A 10 -1.86 0.31 -52.08
N LEU A 11 -0.89 0.13 -52.99
CA LEU A 11 0.53 0.16 -52.64
C LEU A 11 0.93 1.54 -52.11
N VAL A 12 0.50 2.63 -52.74
CA VAL A 12 0.75 4.00 -52.26
C VAL A 12 0.10 4.24 -50.90
N LEU A 13 -1.12 3.73 -50.66
CA LEU A 13 -1.79 3.85 -49.37
C LEU A 13 -1.06 3.08 -48.27
N ILE A 14 -0.60 1.86 -48.57
CA ILE A 14 0.18 1.04 -47.64
C ILE A 14 1.52 1.71 -47.32
N ILE A 15 2.20 2.25 -48.32
CA ILE A 15 3.46 3.00 -48.13
C ILE A 15 3.20 4.27 -47.31
N ALA A 16 2.12 5.01 -47.57
CA ALA A 16 1.75 6.18 -46.78
C ALA A 16 1.41 5.82 -45.33
N CYS A 17 0.72 4.71 -45.08
CA CYS A 17 0.46 4.20 -43.74
C CYS A 17 1.73 3.73 -43.04
N LEU A 18 2.63 3.02 -43.73
CA LEU A 18 3.90 2.53 -43.17
C LEU A 18 4.88 3.68 -42.88
N LEU A 19 4.90 4.72 -43.70
CA LEU A 19 5.71 5.93 -43.48
C LEU A 19 5.08 6.87 -42.44
N GLY A 20 3.75 6.88 -42.32
CA GLY A 20 3.02 7.65 -41.31
C GLY A 20 3.00 7.00 -39.92
N MET A 21 3.16 5.67 -39.84
CA MET A 21 3.19 4.93 -38.56
C MET A 21 4.32 5.40 -37.63
N PRO A 22 5.59 5.57 -38.06
CA PRO A 22 6.63 6.15 -37.22
C PRO A 22 6.25 7.54 -36.71
N ILE A 23 5.69 8.40 -37.57
CA ILE A 23 5.32 9.78 -37.20
C ILE A 23 4.16 9.79 -36.19
N LEU A 24 3.17 8.92 -36.35
CA LEU A 24 2.08 8.72 -35.38
C LEU A 24 2.56 8.08 -34.07
N VAL A 25 3.51 7.15 -34.15
CA VAL A 25 4.15 6.52 -32.98
C VAL A 25 5.03 7.54 -32.24
N PHE A 26 5.73 8.44 -32.95
CA PHE A 26 6.52 9.52 -32.36
C PHE A 26 5.64 10.66 -31.81
N ALA A 27 4.51 10.97 -32.45
CA ALA A 27 3.55 11.97 -31.97
C ALA A 27 2.70 11.47 -30.79
N ASN A 28 2.51 10.15 -30.66
CA ASN A 28 1.82 9.51 -29.51
C ASN A 28 2.79 8.93 -28.47
N SER A 29 4.10 8.89 -28.74
CA SER A 29 5.08 8.65 -27.70
C SER A 29 5.31 9.98 -26.99
N ASP A 30 4.93 10.06 -25.72
CA ASP A 30 5.44 11.05 -24.77
C ASP A 30 6.96 10.82 -24.58
N SER A 31 7.74 11.04 -25.64
CA SER A 31 9.19 10.91 -25.65
C SER A 31 9.87 12.26 -25.39
N THR A 32 9.15 13.25 -24.86
CA THR A 32 9.80 14.27 -24.06
C THR A 32 10.25 13.59 -22.78
N ILE A 33 11.51 13.12 -22.77
CA ILE A 33 12.21 12.85 -21.54
C ILE A 33 11.98 14.07 -20.65
N ASN A 34 11.22 13.89 -19.57
CA ASN A 34 11.05 14.94 -18.60
C ASN A 34 12.37 15.05 -17.83
N HIS A 35 13.29 15.83 -18.38
CA HIS A 35 14.63 16.01 -17.83
C HIS A 35 14.58 16.47 -16.37
N ASP A 36 13.54 17.23 -15.99
CA ASP A 36 13.33 17.64 -14.61
C ASP A 36 13.03 16.43 -13.72
N ASP A 37 12.16 15.51 -14.14
CA ASP A 37 11.88 14.28 -13.38
C ASP A 37 13.13 13.38 -13.26
N GLU A 38 13.94 13.27 -14.31
CA GLU A 38 15.20 12.52 -14.27
C GLU A 38 16.22 13.14 -13.31
N ILE A 39 16.39 14.46 -13.36
CA ILE A 39 17.27 15.21 -12.44
C ILE A 39 16.79 14.99 -11.01
N MET A 40 15.49 15.10 -10.74
CA MET A 40 14.95 14.91 -9.40
C MET A 40 15.13 13.46 -8.92
N LYS A 41 14.98 12.47 -9.81
CA LYS A 41 15.26 11.06 -9.50
C LYS A 41 16.73 10.82 -9.19
N LEU A 42 17.65 11.44 -9.92
CA LEU A 42 19.09 11.36 -9.67
C LEU A 42 19.47 12.00 -8.33
N LYS A 43 18.87 13.16 -7.99
CA LYS A 43 19.07 13.79 -6.67
C LYS A 43 18.65 12.86 -5.53
N ARG A 44 17.48 12.22 -5.64
CA ARG A 44 17.01 11.24 -4.65
C ARG A 44 17.91 10.00 -4.58
N GLN A 45 18.42 9.53 -5.71
CA GLN A 45 19.39 8.43 -5.76
C GLN A 45 20.67 8.80 -5.00
N PHE A 46 21.26 9.96 -5.31
CA PHE A 46 22.49 10.42 -4.66
C PHE A 46 22.31 10.59 -3.14
N LEU A 47 21.18 11.17 -2.72
CA LEU A 47 20.83 11.31 -1.31
C LEU A 47 20.75 9.94 -0.60
N ALA A 48 20.06 8.96 -1.20
CA ALA A 48 19.92 7.63 -0.64
C ALA A 48 21.27 6.89 -0.54
N GLU A 49 22.13 7.02 -1.55
CA GLU A 49 23.48 6.45 -1.54
C GLU A 49 24.37 7.11 -0.48
N SER A 50 24.32 8.44 -0.37
CA SER A 50 25.05 9.18 0.66
C SER A 50 24.58 8.76 2.07
N HIS A 51 23.27 8.62 2.28
CA HIS A 51 22.72 8.17 3.56
C HIS A 51 23.10 6.72 3.86
N LEU A 52 23.10 5.84 2.86
CA LEU A 52 23.55 4.46 3.02
C LEU A 52 25.01 4.38 3.47
N ASN A 53 25.88 5.21 2.89
CA ASN A 53 27.28 5.30 3.31
C ASN A 53 27.41 5.79 4.76
N ALA A 54 26.59 6.74 5.20
CA ALA A 54 26.56 7.18 6.60
C ALA A 54 26.10 6.05 7.55
N LEU A 55 25.12 5.24 7.15
CA LEU A 55 24.69 4.07 7.91
C LEU A 55 25.82 3.03 8.03
N PHE A 56 26.71 2.90 7.05
CA PHE A 56 27.87 2.02 7.14
C PHE A 56 28.88 2.46 8.19
N GLU A 57 29.07 3.77 8.39
CA GLU A 57 29.90 4.26 9.48
C GLU A 57 29.31 3.89 10.84
N LEU A 58 27.98 3.92 10.96
CA LEU A 58 27.26 3.53 12.18
C LEU A 58 27.35 2.03 12.45
N LEU A 59 27.35 1.16 11.44
CA LEU A 59 27.56 -0.30 11.62
C LEU A 59 28.84 -0.63 12.37
N ASN A 60 29.88 0.18 12.18
CA ASN A 60 31.17 -0.01 12.80
C ASN A 60 31.24 0.55 14.24
N ARG A 61 30.25 1.36 14.66
CA ARG A 61 30.24 2.07 15.96
C ARG A 61 29.14 1.61 16.90
N ASP A 62 27.99 1.19 16.39
CA ASP A 62 26.81 0.82 17.19
C ASP A 62 26.57 -0.70 17.18
N SER A 63 26.76 -1.32 18.34
CA SER A 63 26.55 -2.77 18.51
C SER A 63 25.08 -3.19 18.35
N SER A 64 24.13 -2.33 18.69
CA SER A 64 22.69 -2.67 18.60
C SER A 64 22.24 -2.77 17.14
N PHE A 65 22.72 -1.85 16.30
CA PHE A 65 22.46 -1.79 14.88
C PHE A 65 23.00 -3.03 14.15
N LYS A 66 24.24 -3.43 14.48
CA LYS A 66 24.83 -4.66 13.96
C LYS A 66 24.04 -5.91 14.38
N VAL A 67 23.60 -6.01 15.62
CA VAL A 67 22.84 -7.17 16.13
C VAL A 67 21.54 -7.38 15.36
N GLN A 68 20.80 -6.31 15.03
CA GLN A 68 19.57 -6.44 14.25
C GLN A 68 19.83 -7.00 12.84
N LEU A 69 20.88 -6.53 12.19
CA LEU A 69 21.30 -7.05 10.89
C LEU A 69 21.83 -8.49 10.97
N ASP A 70 22.56 -8.84 12.02
CA ASP A 70 23.08 -10.19 12.24
C ASP A 70 21.91 -11.18 12.39
N ASN A 71 20.87 -10.80 13.14
CA ASN A 71 19.66 -11.60 13.31
C ASN A 71 18.93 -11.84 11.99
N LEU A 72 18.93 -10.84 11.09
CA LEU A 72 18.21 -10.91 9.82
C LEU A 72 19.00 -11.65 8.75
N THR A 73 20.30 -11.40 8.65
CA THR A 73 21.16 -11.96 7.60
C THR A 73 21.76 -13.32 7.98
N GLY A 74 21.89 -13.59 9.28
CA GLY A 74 22.66 -14.71 9.83
C GLY A 74 24.17 -14.49 9.81
N ASN A 75 24.64 -13.32 9.34
CA ASN A 75 26.06 -12.98 9.35
C ASN A 75 26.48 -12.56 10.76
N LYS A 76 27.44 -13.27 11.36
CA LYS A 76 28.02 -12.89 12.67
C LYS A 76 29.36 -12.15 12.54
N GLY A 77 29.92 -12.11 11.33
CA GLY A 77 31.19 -11.46 11.02
C GLY A 77 31.04 -9.97 10.71
N SER A 78 32.06 -9.43 10.04
CA SER A 78 31.99 -8.09 9.45
C SER A 78 31.11 -8.10 8.20
N TYR A 79 30.49 -6.95 7.92
CA TYR A 79 29.73 -6.75 6.69
C TYR A 79 30.63 -6.19 5.59
N ASP A 80 30.66 -6.87 4.43
CA ASP A 80 31.23 -6.30 3.21
C ASP A 80 30.31 -5.22 2.63
N LEU A 81 30.76 -3.97 2.64
CA LEU A 81 30.00 -2.82 2.17
C LEU A 81 29.61 -2.93 0.69
N LYS A 82 30.40 -3.65 -0.13
CA LYS A 82 30.12 -3.84 -1.56
C LYS A 82 28.91 -4.74 -1.83
N LYS A 83 28.49 -5.53 -0.83
CA LYS A 83 27.31 -6.40 -0.92
C LYS A 83 26.01 -5.66 -0.65
N PHE A 84 26.07 -4.43 -0.14
CA PHE A 84 24.89 -3.61 0.01
C PHE A 84 24.47 -3.01 -1.33
N LYS A 85 23.16 -3.01 -1.58
CA LYS A 85 22.57 -2.42 -2.79
C LYS A 85 21.27 -1.70 -2.44
N LEU A 86 21.00 -0.61 -3.14
CA LEU A 86 19.69 0.02 -3.12
C LEU A 86 18.82 -0.54 -4.24
N SER A 87 17.52 -0.64 -3.98
CA SER A 87 16.54 -0.96 -5.00
C SER A 87 16.36 0.17 -6.03
N GLU A 88 15.57 -0.12 -7.07
CA GLU A 88 14.86 0.92 -7.79
C GLU A 88 13.98 1.78 -6.86
N GLU A 89 13.54 2.92 -7.36
CA GLU A 89 12.66 3.82 -6.61
C GLU A 89 11.24 3.28 -6.60
N TYR A 90 10.60 3.35 -5.44
CA TYR A 90 9.17 3.11 -5.32
C TYR A 90 8.47 4.41 -4.97
N GLU A 91 7.35 4.69 -5.63
CA GLU A 91 6.46 5.77 -5.21
C GLU A 91 5.76 5.39 -3.92
N VAL A 92 5.72 6.33 -2.98
CA VAL A 92 5.03 6.19 -1.70
C VAL A 92 3.94 7.25 -1.66
N TYR A 93 2.72 6.83 -1.32
CA TYR A 93 1.58 7.72 -1.14
C TYR A 93 1.15 7.68 0.31
N ARG A 94 1.39 8.79 1.02
CA ARG A 94 0.82 8.98 2.35
C ARG A 94 -0.58 9.54 2.20
N LEU A 95 -1.56 8.75 2.63
CA LEU A 95 -2.96 9.14 2.61
C LEU A 95 -3.32 9.95 3.86
N PHE A 96 -4.46 10.65 3.80
CA PHE A 96 -5.06 11.35 4.94
C PHE A 96 -4.18 12.45 5.55
N VAL A 97 -3.35 13.11 4.72
CA VAL A 97 -2.55 14.27 5.11
C VAL A 97 -3.47 15.49 5.23
N PHE A 98 -4.19 15.55 6.35
CA PHE A 98 -5.15 16.61 6.60
C PHE A 98 -4.46 17.91 7.01
N PRO A 99 -5.04 19.06 6.65
CA PRO A 99 -4.51 20.36 7.05
C PRO A 99 -4.78 20.58 8.54
N LEU A 100 -3.74 20.41 9.35
CA LEU A 100 -3.80 20.60 10.80
C LEU A 100 -3.09 21.88 11.25
N GLU A 101 -3.55 22.45 12.36
CA GLU A 101 -2.96 23.56 13.09
C GLU A 101 -2.69 23.15 14.54
N SER A 102 -1.53 23.53 15.07
CA SER A 102 -1.20 23.30 16.47
C SER A 102 -1.54 24.54 17.30
N LYS A 103 -2.39 24.40 18.32
CA LYS A 103 -2.68 25.45 19.31
C LYS A 103 -2.35 24.98 20.72
N LEU A 104 -1.97 25.90 21.61
CA LEU A 104 -1.77 25.59 23.01
C LEU A 104 -3.12 25.32 23.68
N ALA A 105 -3.19 24.23 24.44
CA ALA A 105 -4.31 23.89 25.30
C ALA A 105 -4.44 24.93 26.42
N SER A 106 -5.62 24.95 27.06
CA SER A 106 -5.92 25.83 28.20
C SER A 106 -4.92 25.68 29.36
N ASN A 107 -4.24 24.52 29.47
CA ASN A 107 -3.21 24.24 30.47
C ASN A 107 -1.84 24.87 30.15
N GLY A 108 -1.66 25.51 28.99
CA GLY A 108 -0.43 26.24 28.62
C GLY A 108 0.80 25.37 28.30
N HIS A 109 0.69 24.05 28.44
CA HIS A 109 1.82 23.13 28.27
C HIS A 109 1.62 22.12 27.15
N THR A 110 0.37 21.80 26.82
CA THR A 110 0.05 20.81 25.79
C THR A 110 -0.29 21.52 24.48
N ARG A 111 0.29 21.06 23.37
CA ARG A 111 -0.12 21.50 22.02
C ARG A 111 -1.13 20.49 21.47
N ILE A 112 -2.29 20.98 21.08
CA ILE A 112 -3.39 20.21 20.52
C ILE A 112 -3.50 20.51 19.02
N LEU A 113 -3.73 19.46 18.24
CA LEU A 113 -3.94 19.57 16.79
C LEU A 113 -5.41 19.81 16.48
N TYR A 114 -5.67 20.79 15.62
CA TYR A 114 -6.98 21.16 15.11
C TYR A 114 -7.00 21.05 13.60
N VAL A 115 -8.10 20.54 13.04
CA VAL A 115 -8.31 20.64 11.59
C VAL A 115 -8.56 22.11 11.23
N LYS A 116 -7.89 22.59 10.18
CA LYS A 116 -8.13 23.94 9.66
C LYS A 116 -9.59 24.18 9.34
N GLU A 117 -10.06 25.40 9.60
CA GLU A 117 -11.43 25.80 9.31
C GLU A 117 -11.75 25.59 7.82
N GLY A 118 -12.96 25.13 7.52
CA GLY A 118 -13.41 24.79 6.16
C GLY A 118 -13.21 23.32 5.76
N PHE A 119 -12.21 22.61 6.31
CA PHE A 119 -11.88 21.26 5.84
C PHE A 119 -12.64 20.13 6.54
N LYS A 120 -13.23 20.36 7.72
CA LYS A 120 -13.89 19.30 8.51
C LYS A 120 -15.01 18.59 7.74
N ASN A 121 -15.82 19.33 6.98
CA ASN A 121 -16.91 18.74 6.19
C ASN A 121 -16.39 18.01 4.95
N GLU A 122 -15.36 18.54 4.30
CA GLU A 122 -14.72 17.89 3.16
C GLU A 122 -14.12 16.54 3.55
N ILE A 123 -13.34 16.50 4.63
CA ILE A 123 -12.75 15.27 5.17
C ILE A 123 -13.83 14.24 5.53
N LYS A 124 -14.93 14.66 6.17
CA LYS A 124 -16.06 13.74 6.53
C LYS A 124 -16.74 13.11 5.32
N ASN A 125 -16.72 13.79 4.19
CA ASN A 125 -17.43 13.41 2.98
C ASN A 125 -16.55 12.65 1.96
N LEU A 126 -15.26 12.46 2.27
CA LEU A 126 -14.38 11.62 1.47
C LEU A 126 -14.99 10.22 1.27
N LYS A 127 -15.05 9.80 0.01
CA LYS A 127 -15.51 8.47 -0.39
C LYS A 127 -14.68 7.98 -1.57
N PHE A 128 -14.17 6.78 -1.44
CA PHE A 128 -13.37 6.08 -2.42
C PHE A 128 -14.17 4.92 -2.99
N ARG A 129 -14.19 4.80 -4.32
CA ARG A 129 -14.72 3.65 -5.05
C ARG A 129 -13.61 2.84 -5.70
N THR A 130 -12.46 3.47 -5.95
CA THR A 130 -11.27 2.84 -6.51
C THR A 130 -10.02 3.29 -5.76
N PHE A 131 -8.93 2.55 -5.92
CA PHE A 131 -7.62 2.97 -5.40
C PHE A 131 -7.18 4.32 -6.00
N LYS A 132 -7.49 4.57 -7.27
CA LYS A 132 -7.20 5.85 -7.92
C LYS A 132 -7.91 7.02 -7.25
N ASP A 133 -9.15 6.82 -6.79
CA ASP A 133 -9.88 7.86 -6.06
C ASP A 133 -9.15 8.23 -4.75
N ALA A 134 -8.60 7.23 -4.04
CA ALA A 134 -7.84 7.46 -2.82
C ALA A 134 -6.55 8.27 -3.08
N LEU A 135 -5.87 8.02 -4.20
CA LEU A 135 -4.65 8.74 -4.58
C LEU A 135 -4.89 10.16 -5.10
N ASN A 136 -6.08 10.43 -5.65
CA ASN A 136 -6.41 11.68 -6.32
C ASN A 136 -7.00 12.76 -5.40
N THR A 137 -7.00 12.55 -4.08
CA THR A 137 -7.45 13.60 -3.15
C THR A 137 -6.36 14.63 -2.90
N GLU A 138 -6.75 15.83 -2.47
CA GLU A 138 -5.81 16.86 -2.02
C GLU A 138 -5.11 16.51 -0.70
N PHE A 139 -5.59 15.48 0.01
CA PHE A 139 -5.03 14.99 1.28
C PHE A 139 -4.04 13.84 1.08
N VAL A 140 -3.35 13.81 -0.07
CA VAL A 140 -2.31 12.82 -0.38
C VAL A 140 -0.98 13.53 -0.55
N GLU A 141 0.05 12.98 0.09
CA GLU A 141 1.42 13.40 -0.10
C GLU A 141 2.20 12.32 -0.84
N LYS A 142 2.86 12.72 -1.93
CA LYS A 142 3.76 11.86 -2.69
C LYS A 142 5.16 11.92 -2.09
N ARG A 143 5.73 10.75 -1.86
CA ARG A 143 7.07 10.49 -1.32
C ARG A 143 7.72 9.38 -2.13
N TRP A 144 8.94 8.99 -1.77
CA TRP A 144 9.66 7.89 -2.43
C TRP A 144 10.30 6.97 -1.42
N ALA A 145 10.49 5.71 -1.80
CA ALA A 145 11.20 4.73 -0.99
C ALA A 145 12.30 4.02 -1.76
N ARG A 146 13.33 3.61 -1.02
CA ARG A 146 14.37 2.68 -1.48
C ARG A 146 14.49 1.54 -0.47
N ILE A 147 14.58 0.32 -0.96
CA ILE A 147 14.87 -0.86 -0.15
C ILE A 147 16.37 -1.08 -0.14
N ILE A 148 16.90 -1.34 1.05
CA ILE A 148 18.30 -1.67 1.27
C ILE A 148 18.42 -3.19 1.25
N PHE A 149 19.29 -3.69 0.39
CA PHE A 149 19.61 -5.10 0.27
C PHE A 149 21.02 -5.38 0.78
N TYR A 150 21.22 -6.54 1.40
CA TYR A 150 22.54 -7.11 1.66
C TYR A 150 22.58 -8.53 1.11
N ASP A 151 23.52 -8.79 0.18
CA ASP A 151 23.68 -10.10 -0.46
C ASP A 151 22.37 -10.67 -1.03
N GLY A 152 21.58 -9.79 -1.65
CA GLY A 152 20.27 -10.11 -2.26
C GLY A 152 19.09 -10.22 -1.29
N LYS A 153 19.31 -10.10 0.03
CA LYS A 153 18.22 -10.11 1.03
C LYS A 153 17.81 -8.69 1.42
N PRO A 154 16.52 -8.36 1.53
CA PRO A 154 16.07 -7.08 2.03
C PRO A 154 16.41 -6.96 3.53
N VAL A 155 17.05 -5.85 3.90
CA VAL A 155 17.52 -5.62 5.28
C VAL A 155 17.10 -4.26 5.84
N GLY A 156 16.49 -3.41 5.03
CA GLY A 156 16.02 -2.11 5.48
C GLY A 156 15.32 -1.33 4.37
N TYR A 157 14.91 -0.11 4.69
CA TYR A 157 14.41 0.85 3.73
C TYR A 157 14.75 2.30 4.15
N MET A 158 14.56 3.20 3.20
CA MET A 158 14.62 4.65 3.40
C MET A 158 13.38 5.26 2.77
N LEU A 159 12.77 6.22 3.46
CA LEU A 159 11.76 7.11 2.91
C LEU A 159 12.39 8.46 2.62
N ILE A 160 12.07 8.99 1.44
CA ILE A 160 12.61 10.22 0.89
C ILE A 160 11.42 11.17 0.70
N ASP A 161 11.52 12.33 1.35
CA ASP A 161 10.49 13.37 1.30
C ASP A 161 11.09 14.63 0.67
N TRP A 162 10.21 15.47 0.11
CA TRP A 162 10.57 16.84 -0.25
C TRP A 162 10.35 17.76 0.95
N ASP A 163 11.40 18.36 1.49
CA ASP A 163 11.28 19.35 2.55
C ASP A 163 11.21 20.75 1.96
N LYS A 164 10.04 21.40 2.13
CA LYS A 164 9.81 22.75 1.64
C LYS A 164 10.68 23.81 2.31
N ASN A 165 11.15 23.58 3.54
CA ASN A 165 11.99 24.53 4.27
C ASN A 165 13.43 24.53 3.72
N TYR A 166 13.96 23.36 3.37
CA TYR A 166 15.28 23.24 2.75
C TYR A 166 15.24 23.36 1.23
N ASN A 167 14.04 23.30 0.64
CA ASN A 167 13.83 23.27 -0.81
C ASN A 167 14.67 22.16 -1.48
N ASP A 168 14.73 21.01 -0.82
CA ASP A 168 15.48 19.84 -1.27
C ASP A 168 14.87 18.54 -0.73
N TYR A 169 15.36 17.41 -1.22
CA TYR A 169 15.00 16.09 -0.70
C TYR A 169 15.74 15.78 0.60
N ILE A 170 15.04 15.13 1.53
CA ILE A 170 15.61 14.64 2.79
C ILE A 170 15.24 13.17 3.00
N ILE A 171 16.05 12.45 3.77
CA ILE A 171 15.68 11.14 4.30
C ILE A 171 14.80 11.39 5.53
N SER A 172 13.50 11.20 5.38
CA SER A 172 12.51 11.43 6.45
C SER A 172 12.46 10.26 7.45
N GLU A 173 12.74 9.06 6.96
CA GLU A 173 12.78 7.85 7.76
C GLU A 173 13.83 6.89 7.17
N SER A 174 14.56 6.20 8.04
CA SER A 174 15.44 5.11 7.64
C SER A 174 15.39 4.02 8.68
N THR A 175 15.16 2.79 8.23
CA THR A 175 15.12 1.61 9.08
C THR A 175 16.03 0.54 8.51
N MET A 176 16.86 -0.06 9.35
CA MET A 176 17.77 -1.15 9.02
C MET A 176 17.59 -2.26 10.04
N GLY A 177 17.94 -3.49 9.68
CA GLY A 177 17.57 -4.67 10.46
C GLY A 177 16.08 -5.01 10.33
N TYR A 178 15.42 -4.55 9.27
CA TYR A 178 13.99 -4.78 9.00
C TYR A 178 13.78 -5.19 7.54
N SER A 179 13.16 -6.35 7.31
CA SER A 179 12.96 -6.91 5.97
C SER A 179 11.52 -6.81 5.45
N GLY A 180 10.55 -6.50 6.31
CA GLY A 180 9.11 -6.65 6.01
C GLY A 180 8.66 -5.96 4.72
N LEU A 181 9.04 -4.70 4.53
CA LEU A 181 8.68 -3.93 3.32
C LEU A 181 9.33 -4.52 2.07
N GLY A 182 10.61 -4.86 2.14
CA GLY A 182 11.33 -5.45 1.01
C GLY A 182 10.81 -6.84 0.63
N GLU A 183 10.47 -7.66 1.63
CA GLU A 183 9.82 -8.96 1.44
C GLU A 183 8.45 -8.79 0.78
N ALA A 184 7.60 -7.89 1.28
CA ALA A 184 6.29 -7.62 0.70
C ALA A 184 6.36 -7.16 -0.76
N ILE A 185 7.36 -6.36 -1.13
CA ILE A 185 7.61 -5.96 -2.51
C ILE A 185 7.99 -7.17 -3.37
N ILE A 186 8.91 -8.01 -2.91
CA ILE A 186 9.32 -9.22 -3.63
C ILE A 186 8.11 -10.12 -3.87
N PHE A 187 7.34 -10.42 -2.82
CA PHE A 187 6.19 -11.30 -2.91
C PHE A 187 5.08 -10.72 -3.79
N MET A 188 4.78 -9.42 -3.69
CA MET A 188 3.79 -8.80 -4.56
C MET A 188 4.22 -8.88 -6.03
N LYS A 189 5.50 -8.61 -6.33
CA LYS A 189 6.02 -8.73 -7.70
C LYS A 189 5.96 -10.17 -8.22
N GLU A 190 6.26 -11.16 -7.39
CA GLU A 190 6.12 -12.58 -7.74
C GLU A 190 4.66 -12.95 -8.02
N PHE A 191 3.73 -12.51 -7.17
CA PHE A 191 2.29 -12.69 -7.36
C PHE A 191 1.81 -12.10 -8.68
N LEU A 192 2.18 -10.86 -9.00
CA LEU A 192 1.83 -10.21 -10.28
C LEU A 192 2.39 -10.98 -11.48
N ARG A 193 3.66 -11.40 -11.41
CA ARG A 193 4.29 -12.21 -12.47
C ARG A 193 3.59 -13.54 -12.68
N SER A 194 3.18 -14.22 -11.60
CA SER A 194 2.44 -15.50 -11.69
C SER A 194 1.10 -15.36 -12.40
N LYS A 195 0.52 -14.15 -12.41
CA LYS A 195 -0.71 -13.80 -13.13
C LYS A 195 -0.47 -13.26 -14.54
N GLY A 196 0.79 -13.17 -14.98
CA GLY A 196 1.16 -12.55 -16.25
C GLY A 196 0.99 -11.02 -16.28
N GLN A 197 0.97 -10.37 -15.11
CA GLN A 197 0.85 -8.92 -14.98
C GLN A 197 2.23 -8.26 -14.84
N HIS A 198 2.31 -6.96 -15.17
CA HIS A 198 3.52 -6.18 -14.95
C HIS A 198 3.79 -6.01 -13.44
N PRO A 199 5.03 -6.23 -12.97
CA PRO A 199 5.38 -6.17 -11.55
C PRO A 199 5.58 -4.73 -11.06
N ASN A 200 4.68 -3.81 -11.44
CA ASN A 200 4.70 -2.44 -10.94
C ASN A 200 3.94 -2.36 -9.63
N VAL A 201 4.58 -1.78 -8.61
CA VAL A 201 4.03 -1.68 -7.26
C VAL A 201 4.30 -0.29 -6.69
N LYS A 202 3.34 0.19 -5.90
CA LYS A 202 3.41 1.42 -5.12
C LYS A 202 3.41 1.06 -3.65
N ILE A 203 3.82 2.00 -2.82
CA ILE A 203 3.73 1.89 -1.36
C ILE A 203 2.67 2.87 -0.88
N VAL A 204 1.86 2.43 0.07
CA VAL A 204 0.85 3.27 0.73
C VAL A 204 1.11 3.32 2.22
N ASP A 205 1.18 4.54 2.73
CA ASP A 205 1.15 4.85 4.16
C ASP A 205 -0.27 5.36 4.48
N ALA A 206 -1.03 4.58 5.23
CA ALA A 206 -2.41 4.89 5.62
C ALA A 206 -2.50 5.55 7.02
N LEU A 207 -1.41 6.20 7.48
CA LEU A 207 -1.21 6.69 8.84
C LEU A 207 -1.35 5.58 9.89
N GLU A 208 -0.75 4.43 9.58
CA GLU A 208 -0.62 3.26 10.46
C GLU A 208 0.85 2.98 10.69
N ARG A 209 1.21 2.14 11.67
CA ARG A 209 2.62 1.75 11.84
C ARG A 209 3.10 0.81 10.73
N SER A 210 2.17 0.20 10.00
CA SER A 210 2.45 -0.71 8.90
C SER A 210 2.32 -0.01 7.56
N LEU A 211 3.29 -0.25 6.68
CA LEU A 211 3.21 0.15 5.27
C LEU A 211 2.54 -0.94 4.43
N TYR A 212 1.92 -0.52 3.32
CA TYR A 212 1.27 -1.42 2.37
C TYR A 212 1.96 -1.37 1.01
N VAL A 213 2.21 -2.52 0.42
CA VAL A 213 2.60 -2.65 -0.99
C VAL A 213 1.35 -2.88 -1.82
N VAL A 214 1.13 -2.02 -2.80
CA VAL A 214 -0.11 -1.96 -3.58
C VAL A 214 0.20 -2.11 -5.07
N SER A 215 -0.49 -3.03 -5.74
CA SER A 215 -0.42 -3.19 -7.19
C SER A 215 -1.34 -2.22 -7.93
N GLU A 216 -1.13 -2.04 -9.23
CA GLU A 216 -1.96 -1.16 -10.07
C GLU A 216 -3.44 -1.58 -10.13
N ASP A 217 -3.73 -2.88 -10.07
CA ASP A 217 -5.09 -3.43 -10.03
C ASP A 217 -5.72 -3.37 -8.62
N GLY A 218 -5.06 -2.72 -7.67
CA GLY A 218 -5.61 -2.44 -6.35
C GLY A 218 -5.56 -3.62 -5.39
N ASN A 219 -4.60 -4.54 -5.55
CA ASN A 219 -4.29 -5.54 -4.53
C ASN A 219 -3.31 -4.95 -3.50
N TRP A 220 -3.55 -5.22 -2.22
CA TRP A 220 -2.80 -4.67 -1.09
C TRP A 220 -2.15 -5.78 -0.30
N TRP A 221 -0.89 -5.58 0.07
CA TRP A 221 -0.12 -6.46 0.92
C TRP A 221 0.45 -5.65 2.09
N CYS A 222 0.18 -6.08 3.32
CA CYS A 222 0.71 -5.43 4.52
C CYS A 222 2.14 -5.94 4.80
N ALA A 223 3.10 -5.02 4.94
CA ALA A 223 4.52 -5.36 5.10
C ALA A 223 4.79 -6.22 6.36
N ASP A 224 4.09 -5.95 7.45
CA ASP A 224 4.49 -6.49 8.76
C ASP A 224 3.36 -6.69 9.76
N ALA A 225 2.26 -5.92 9.68
CA ALA A 225 1.15 -5.91 10.64
C ALA A 225 1.61 -5.63 12.08
N THR A 226 2.48 -4.63 12.22
CA THR A 226 3.14 -4.20 13.48
C THR A 226 2.18 -3.78 14.58
N ASP A 227 0.95 -3.39 14.24
CA ASP A 227 -0.09 -3.00 15.19
C ASP A 227 -0.89 -4.19 15.72
N SER A 228 -0.66 -5.42 15.24
CA SER A 228 -1.43 -6.60 15.64
C SER A 228 -0.79 -7.42 16.75
N SER A 229 -1.64 -8.05 17.57
CA SER A 229 -1.22 -9.10 18.51
C SER A 229 -0.82 -10.41 17.82
N ASN A 230 -1.19 -10.59 16.54
CA ASN A 230 -0.77 -11.74 15.73
C ASN A 230 -0.29 -11.31 14.31
N PRO A 231 0.88 -10.67 14.19
CA PRO A 231 1.38 -10.14 12.92
C PRO A 231 1.54 -11.22 11.83
N GLN A 232 1.88 -12.45 12.23
CA GLN A 232 2.11 -13.56 11.30
C GLN A 232 0.85 -13.98 10.53
N MET A 233 -0.35 -13.73 11.09
CA MET A 233 -1.62 -14.00 10.42
C MET A 233 -1.82 -13.15 9.15
N TYR A 234 -1.18 -11.98 9.08
CA TYR A 234 -1.43 -10.96 8.07
C TYR A 234 -0.29 -10.84 7.04
N ARG A 235 0.95 -11.18 7.41
CA ARG A 235 2.17 -11.03 6.58
C ARG A 235 2.16 -11.74 5.21
N LYS A 236 1.23 -12.66 4.95
CA LYS A 236 1.16 -13.44 3.68
C LYS A 236 -0.21 -13.35 3.02
N LYS A 237 -0.98 -12.32 3.36
CA LYS A 237 -2.31 -12.11 2.81
C LYS A 237 -2.27 -10.93 1.84
N ILE A 238 -2.89 -11.15 0.69
CA ILE A 238 -3.21 -10.11 -0.27
C ILE A 238 -4.71 -9.84 -0.15
N TRP A 239 -5.07 -8.56 -0.06
CA TRP A 239 -6.45 -8.10 -0.07
C TRP A 239 -6.75 -7.34 -1.34
N SER A 240 -7.95 -7.53 -1.88
CA SER A 240 -8.43 -6.68 -2.97
C SER A 240 -8.90 -5.33 -2.43
N PHE A 241 -9.02 -4.33 -3.31
CA PHE A 241 -9.55 -3.03 -2.94
C PHE A 241 -10.94 -3.12 -2.28
N ASP A 242 -11.82 -3.97 -2.80
CA ASP A 242 -13.17 -4.19 -2.25
C ASP A 242 -13.18 -4.71 -0.81
N GLU A 243 -12.09 -5.37 -0.39
CA GLU A 243 -11.95 -5.89 0.96
C GLU A 243 -11.51 -4.82 1.96
N ILE A 244 -10.75 -3.81 1.52
CA ILE A 244 -10.22 -2.73 2.36
C ILE A 244 -11.05 -1.43 2.28
N ILE A 245 -11.91 -1.29 1.27
CA ILE A 245 -12.63 -0.05 0.94
C ILE A 245 -13.41 0.53 2.11
N ASP A 246 -14.02 -0.33 2.94
CA ASP A 246 -14.80 0.11 4.10
C ASP A 246 -13.89 0.73 5.17
N GLY A 247 -12.72 0.13 5.39
CA GLY A 247 -11.69 0.68 6.27
C GLY A 247 -11.17 2.03 5.76
N LEU A 248 -10.85 2.11 4.46
CA LEU A 248 -10.40 3.35 3.83
C LEU A 248 -11.44 4.47 3.92
N ASN A 249 -12.72 4.16 3.70
CA ASN A 249 -13.82 5.13 3.79
C ASN A 249 -14.17 5.54 5.22
N ASN A 250 -13.86 4.71 6.21
CA ASN A 250 -14.09 5.04 7.62
C ASN A 250 -12.93 5.85 8.22
N ARG A 251 -11.70 5.65 7.73
CA ARG A 251 -10.49 6.27 8.29
C ARG A 251 -10.56 7.79 8.46
N PRO A 252 -11.09 8.59 7.50
CA PRO A 252 -11.24 10.03 7.72
C PRO A 252 -12.08 10.38 8.96
N LYS A 253 -13.17 9.65 9.21
CA LYS A 253 -14.03 9.88 10.38
C LYS A 253 -13.34 9.45 11.67
N GLU A 254 -12.63 8.33 11.65
CA GLU A 254 -11.84 7.87 12.79
C GLU A 254 -10.80 8.93 13.19
N ILE A 255 -10.08 9.47 12.21
CA ILE A 255 -9.09 10.54 12.43
C ILE A 255 -9.73 11.79 13.02
N LEU A 256 -10.86 12.24 12.47
CA LEU A 256 -11.57 13.41 13.01
C LEU A 256 -12.05 13.18 14.44
N ASN A 257 -12.55 11.99 14.75
CA ASN A 257 -13.01 11.65 16.09
C ASN A 257 -11.85 11.65 17.08
N PHE A 258 -10.69 11.08 16.72
CA PHE A 258 -9.50 11.10 17.56
C PHE A 258 -9.01 12.53 17.82
N LEU A 259 -8.96 13.38 16.78
CA LEU A 259 -8.61 14.80 16.96
C LEU A 259 -9.61 15.53 17.87
N ASP A 260 -10.92 15.24 17.75
CA ASP A 260 -11.95 15.81 18.63
C ASP A 260 -11.83 15.28 20.08
N GLU A 261 -11.41 14.04 20.30
CA GLU A 261 -11.13 13.46 21.62
C GLU A 261 -9.89 14.09 22.27
N MET A 262 -8.80 14.24 21.50
CA MET A 262 -7.58 14.92 21.97
C MET A 262 -7.88 16.35 22.45
N GLN A 263 -8.84 17.02 21.83
CA GLN A 263 -9.27 18.37 22.24
C GLN A 263 -10.08 18.38 23.55
N LYS A 264 -10.86 17.33 23.80
CA LYS A 264 -11.73 17.23 24.98
C LYS A 264 -10.96 16.80 26.22
N ASP A 265 -10.01 15.89 26.06
CA ASP A 265 -9.27 15.29 27.17
C ASP A 265 -7.78 15.07 26.80
N PRO A 266 -7.01 16.16 26.69
CA PRO A 266 -5.62 16.09 26.23
C PRO A 266 -4.71 15.29 27.16
N ASP A 267 -5.04 15.20 28.45
CA ASP A 267 -4.18 14.58 29.46
C ASP A 267 -4.32 13.05 29.50
N ASN A 268 -5.39 12.48 28.92
CA ASN A 268 -5.68 11.04 28.93
C ASN A 268 -5.51 10.35 27.57
N ILE A 269 -4.85 11.00 26.61
CA ILE A 269 -4.54 10.38 25.31
C ILE A 269 -3.55 9.24 25.54
N LYS A 270 -3.93 8.02 25.16
CA LYS A 270 -3.04 6.86 25.25
C LYS A 270 -1.81 7.08 24.38
N ILE A 271 -0.64 7.03 25.01
CA ILE A 271 0.65 7.13 24.32
C ILE A 271 1.02 5.73 23.81
N GLY A 272 1.05 5.59 22.49
CA GLY A 272 1.49 4.36 21.80
C GLY A 272 0.35 3.49 21.25
N GLY A 273 0.65 2.79 20.15
CA GLY A 273 -0.32 2.02 19.36
C GLY A 273 -1.04 2.87 18.31
N SER A 274 -1.59 2.24 17.28
CA SER A 274 -2.47 2.92 16.32
C SER A 274 -3.78 3.34 17.00
N PRO A 275 -4.21 4.62 16.86
CA PRO A 275 -5.49 5.07 17.39
C PRO A 275 -6.71 4.48 16.64
N TYR A 276 -6.47 3.82 15.51
CA TYR A 276 -7.49 3.21 14.68
C TYR A 276 -7.15 1.76 14.36
N LYS A 277 -8.18 0.97 14.08
CA LYS A 277 -7.99 -0.41 13.66
C LYS A 277 -7.29 -0.46 12.29
N PRO A 278 -6.20 -1.22 12.13
CA PRO A 278 -5.50 -1.32 10.86
C PRO A 278 -6.36 -1.87 9.71
N LEU A 279 -6.08 -1.45 8.47
CA LEU A 279 -6.85 -1.90 7.29
C LEU A 279 -6.80 -3.42 7.11
N TYR A 280 -5.65 -4.06 7.37
CA TYR A 280 -5.50 -5.51 7.24
C TYR A 280 -6.41 -6.31 8.20
N GLU A 281 -6.65 -5.81 9.41
CA GLU A 281 -7.55 -6.46 10.37
C GLU A 281 -9.00 -6.29 9.93
N THR A 282 -9.35 -5.06 9.55
CA THR A 282 -10.69 -4.73 9.03
C THR A 282 -11.05 -5.60 7.82
N ALA A 283 -10.12 -5.78 6.89
CA ALA A 283 -10.30 -6.63 5.72
C ALA A 283 -10.41 -8.12 6.08
N SER A 284 -9.64 -8.60 7.07
CA SER A 284 -9.75 -9.98 7.55
C SER A 284 -11.10 -10.27 8.19
N GLU A 285 -11.62 -9.36 9.02
CA GLU A 285 -12.92 -9.53 9.66
C GLU A 285 -14.07 -9.54 8.66
N LYS A 286 -13.99 -8.73 7.60
CA LYS A 286 -14.98 -8.75 6.51
C LYS A 286 -15.03 -10.14 5.86
N LYS A 287 -13.87 -10.73 5.55
CA LYS A 287 -13.78 -12.11 5.03
C LYS A 287 -14.38 -13.12 5.99
N GLU A 288 -14.04 -13.04 7.27
CA GLU A 288 -14.56 -13.97 8.28
C GLU A 288 -16.07 -13.85 8.47
N LYS A 289 -16.60 -12.62 8.49
CA LYS A 289 -18.06 -12.38 8.52
C LYS A 289 -18.76 -13.01 7.33
N ILE A 290 -18.26 -12.80 6.11
CA ILE A 290 -18.83 -13.40 4.89
C ILE A 290 -18.78 -14.92 4.97
N LYS A 291 -17.64 -15.50 5.37
CA LYS A 291 -17.49 -16.94 5.57
C LYS A 291 -18.48 -17.50 6.59
N ASN A 292 -18.64 -16.82 7.73
CA ASN A 292 -19.55 -17.24 8.78
C ASN A 292 -21.01 -17.19 8.33
N VAL A 293 -21.41 -16.16 7.58
CA VAL A 293 -22.74 -16.08 6.96
C VAL A 293 -22.95 -17.23 5.99
N LEU A 294 -21.99 -17.51 5.09
CA LEU A 294 -22.09 -18.62 4.14
C LEU A 294 -22.22 -19.98 4.86
N VAL A 295 -21.43 -20.22 5.90
CA VAL A 295 -21.52 -21.44 6.73
C VAL A 295 -22.90 -21.53 7.40
N ALA A 296 -23.40 -20.43 7.96
CA ALA A 296 -24.73 -20.40 8.56
C ALA A 296 -25.84 -20.69 7.53
N THR A 297 -25.78 -20.08 6.34
CA THR A 297 -26.72 -20.34 5.25
C THR A 297 -26.66 -21.80 4.80
N LEU A 298 -25.46 -22.39 4.68
CA LEU A 298 -25.30 -23.80 4.34
C LEU A 298 -25.92 -24.71 5.41
N LEU A 299 -25.63 -24.46 6.69
CA LEU A 299 -26.19 -25.23 7.82
C LEU A 299 -27.71 -25.13 7.89
N LEU A 300 -28.28 -23.94 7.70
CA LEU A 300 -29.73 -23.74 7.62
C LEU A 300 -30.34 -24.50 6.44
N SER A 301 -29.67 -24.51 5.29
CA SER A 301 -30.13 -25.24 4.09
C SER A 301 -30.13 -26.75 4.31
N ILE A 302 -29.05 -27.31 4.88
CA ILE A 302 -28.95 -28.73 5.23
C ILE A 302 -30.05 -29.11 6.22
N THR A 303 -30.27 -28.28 7.24
CA THR A 303 -31.31 -28.51 8.25
C THR A 303 -32.70 -28.52 7.61
N ALA A 304 -32.99 -27.56 6.72
CA ALA A 304 -34.27 -27.50 6.02
C ALA A 304 -34.51 -28.73 5.13
N ILE A 305 -33.49 -29.18 4.38
CA ILE A 305 -33.56 -30.41 3.57
C ILE A 305 -33.80 -31.63 4.46
N PHE A 306 -33.10 -31.74 5.58
CA PHE A 306 -33.25 -32.84 6.52
C PHE A 306 -34.68 -32.89 7.11
N VAL A 307 -35.21 -31.75 7.57
CA VAL A 307 -36.58 -31.67 8.10
C VAL A 307 -37.63 -31.99 7.02
N ALA A 308 -37.47 -31.46 5.81
CA ALA A 308 -38.35 -31.78 4.68
C ALA A 308 -38.30 -33.26 4.32
N GLY A 309 -37.10 -33.86 4.29
CA GLY A 309 -36.88 -35.28 4.04
C GLY A 309 -37.54 -36.16 5.10
N VAL A 310 -37.36 -35.86 6.39
CA VAL A 310 -38.03 -36.57 7.50
C VAL A 310 -39.56 -36.46 7.40
N ASN A 311 -40.07 -35.27 7.10
CA ASN A 311 -41.52 -35.06 6.94
C ASN A 311 -42.09 -35.85 5.74
N LEU A 312 -41.40 -35.85 4.59
CA LEU A 312 -41.79 -36.66 3.43
C LEU A 312 -41.73 -38.16 3.72
N PHE A 313 -40.67 -38.63 4.37
CA PHE A 313 -40.53 -40.04 4.75
C PHE A 313 -41.60 -40.49 5.74
N SER A 314 -41.92 -39.64 6.74
CA SER A 314 -42.98 -39.94 7.70
C SER A 314 -44.37 -39.96 7.06
N LYS A 315 -44.62 -39.07 6.09
CA LYS A 315 -45.88 -39.03 5.33
C LYS A 315 -46.03 -40.29 4.46
N HIS A 316 -44.96 -40.68 3.76
CA HIS A 316 -44.97 -41.88 2.94
C HIS A 316 -45.12 -43.16 3.79
N ARG A 317 -44.47 -43.21 4.96
CA ARG A 317 -44.63 -44.33 5.91
C ARG A 317 -46.06 -44.45 6.44
N LYS A 318 -46.75 -43.33 6.67
CA LYS A 318 -48.18 -43.32 7.04
C LYS A 318 -49.08 -43.78 5.91
N GLU A 319 -48.80 -43.42 4.66
CA GLU A 319 -49.58 -43.87 3.50
C GLU A 319 -49.42 -45.38 3.25
N VAL A 320 -48.22 -45.93 3.45
CA VAL A 320 -47.95 -47.37 3.30
C VAL A 320 -48.53 -48.21 4.46
N SER A 321 -48.71 -47.64 5.66
CA SER A 321 -49.32 -48.37 6.79
C SER A 321 -50.86 -48.40 6.79
N ILE A 322 -51.51 -47.70 5.86
CA ILE A 322 -52.98 -47.61 5.74
C ILE A 322 -53.52 -48.50 4.60
N GLN A 323 -52.64 -49.13 3.82
CA GLN A 323 -53.00 -50.20 2.86
C GLN A 323 -52.90 -51.58 3.52
#